data_AF-A0A417QV14-F1
#
_entry.id   AF-A0A417QV14-F1
#
_cell.length_a   1.000
_cell.length_b   1.000
_cell.length_c   1.000
_cell.angle_alpha   90.00
_cell.angle_beta   90.00
_cell.angle_gamma   90.00
#
_symmetry.space_group_name_H-M   'P 1'
#
loop_
_entity.id
_entity.type
_entity.pdbx_description
1 polymer ?
#
loop_
_entity_poly.entity_id
_entity_poly.type
_entity_poly.pdbx_seq_one_letter_code
_entity_poly.pdbx_strand_id
1 'polypeptide(L)'
;MKKPDGTIDEGALKDNMERTATMEMDYFAQILVSNTFEYIRSRFLIEESDIKKIVDVSCAIPEGRKESYTKGLMFGFSGDFLTALSILIPQIENAVRYLAVECGEPVYNMNEEGIEEVKPMHAVLELEGVKESLDEDLIFALNTIFCSKFGFNMRNNVAHGMLDDQAFQSFKALYIWWFALKFCYLFCGKLQEENRSKINKKLKQLMEKKDNMDEN
;
A
#
# COMPACT_ATOMS: atom_id res chain seq x y z
N MET A 1 -19.69 3.91 20.22
CA MET A 1 -19.67 3.02 21.41
C MET A 1 -19.30 3.87 22.61
N LYS A 2 -20.14 3.93 23.64
CA LYS A 2 -19.88 4.73 24.84
C LYS A 2 -19.46 3.82 25.99
N LYS A 3 -18.46 4.26 26.77
CA LYS A 3 -18.11 3.64 28.05
C LYS A 3 -19.27 3.80 29.04
N PRO A 4 -19.28 3.05 30.16
CA PRO A 4 -20.33 3.17 31.19
C PRO A 4 -20.51 4.59 31.76
N ASP A 5 -19.47 5.43 31.67
CA ASP A 5 -19.46 6.84 32.07
C ASP A 5 -19.96 7.82 30.98
N GLY A 6 -20.37 7.31 29.81
CA GLY A 6 -20.88 8.10 28.69
C GLY A 6 -19.82 8.71 27.78
N THR A 7 -18.52 8.52 28.07
CA THR A 7 -17.41 8.95 27.20
C THR A 7 -17.27 8.06 25.97
N ILE A 8 -16.74 8.60 24.87
CA ILE A 8 -16.48 7.80 23.67
C ILE A 8 -15.32 6.86 23.97
N ASP A 9 -15.52 5.58 23.66
CA ASP A 9 -14.43 4.62 23.68
C ASP A 9 -13.62 4.74 22.38
N GLU A 10 -12.54 5.50 22.42
CA GLU A 10 -11.67 5.75 21.26
C GLU A 10 -11.06 4.45 20.70
N GLY A 11 -10.73 3.48 21.56
CA GLY A 11 -10.24 2.18 21.12
C GLY A 11 -11.31 1.41 20.35
N ALA A 12 -12.50 1.30 20.93
CA ALA A 12 -13.62 0.63 20.25
C ALA A 12 -14.07 1.37 18.97
N LEU A 13 -13.91 2.69 18.91
CA LEU A 13 -14.14 3.49 17.71
C LEU A 13 -13.12 3.14 16.62
N LYS A 14 -11.83 3.13 16.94
CA LYS A 14 -10.75 2.76 16.00
C LYS A 14 -10.96 1.33 15.46
N ASP A 15 -11.25 0.37 16.34
CA ASP A 15 -11.52 -1.02 15.94
C ASP A 15 -12.69 -1.12 14.94
N ASN A 16 -13.74 -0.32 15.14
CA ASN A 16 -14.90 -0.28 14.24
C ASN A 16 -14.61 0.43 12.91
N MET A 17 -13.78 1.47 12.94
CA MET A 17 -13.30 2.15 11.74
C MET A 17 -12.48 1.19 10.87
N GLU A 18 -11.55 0.44 11.48
CA GLU A 18 -10.73 -0.54 10.76
C GLU A 18 -11.60 -1.64 10.13
N ARG A 19 -12.59 -2.16 10.86
CA ARG A 19 -13.56 -3.13 10.29
C ARG A 19 -14.32 -2.56 9.09
N THR A 20 -14.82 -1.33 9.21
CA THR A 20 -15.51 -0.66 8.11
C THR A 20 -14.58 -0.50 6.91
N ALA A 21 -13.35 -0.02 7.14
CA ALA A 21 -12.35 0.15 6.10
C ALA A 21 -12.01 -1.17 5.40
N THR A 22 -11.90 -2.29 6.12
CA THR A 22 -11.65 -3.59 5.46
C THR A 22 -12.74 -4.00 4.49
N MET A 23 -14.01 -3.72 4.81
CA MET A 23 -15.14 -3.99 3.92
C MET A 23 -15.08 -3.08 2.69
N GLU A 24 -14.79 -1.79 2.88
CA GLU A 24 -14.65 -0.83 1.78
C GLU A 24 -13.48 -1.18 0.85
N MET A 25 -12.33 -1.57 1.40
CA MET A 25 -11.18 -2.03 0.63
C MET A 25 -11.52 -3.28 -0.20
N ASP A 26 -12.26 -4.22 0.36
CA ASP A 26 -12.69 -5.44 -0.34
C ASP A 26 -13.68 -5.11 -1.48
N TYR A 27 -14.67 -4.25 -1.24
CA TYR A 27 -15.58 -3.79 -2.30
C TYR A 27 -14.86 -2.99 -3.38
N PHE A 28 -13.92 -2.11 -3.01
CA PHE A 28 -13.10 -1.37 -3.95
C PHE A 28 -12.26 -2.31 -4.81
N ALA A 29 -11.73 -3.39 -4.21
CA ALA A 29 -11.00 -4.40 -4.92
C ALA A 29 -11.88 -5.16 -5.94
N GLN A 30 -13.07 -5.56 -5.50
CA GLN A 30 -14.05 -6.27 -6.34
C GLN A 30 -14.57 -5.44 -7.50
N ILE A 31 -14.86 -4.15 -7.28
CA ILE A 31 -15.56 -3.31 -8.25
C ILE A 31 -14.58 -2.56 -9.14
N LEU A 32 -13.52 -1.98 -8.59
CA LEU A 32 -12.62 -1.13 -9.36
C LEU A 32 -11.29 -1.79 -9.68
N VAL A 33 -10.61 -2.35 -8.68
CA VAL A 33 -9.24 -2.86 -8.88
C VAL A 33 -9.25 -4.06 -9.81
N SER A 34 -10.15 -5.03 -9.62
CA SER A 34 -10.27 -6.24 -10.46
C SER A 34 -10.49 -5.88 -11.93
N ASN A 35 -11.47 -5.01 -12.21
CA ASN A 35 -11.80 -4.58 -13.57
C ASN A 35 -10.65 -3.80 -14.20
N THR A 36 -9.98 -2.93 -13.42
CA THR A 36 -8.82 -2.17 -13.89
C THR A 36 -7.63 -3.08 -14.17
N PHE A 37 -7.40 -4.06 -13.31
CA PHE A 37 -6.35 -5.06 -13.45
C PHE A 37 -6.53 -5.90 -14.71
N GLU A 38 -7.72 -6.45 -14.93
CA GLU A 38 -8.06 -7.21 -16.14
C GLU A 38 -7.99 -6.34 -17.40
N TYR A 39 -8.44 -5.08 -17.31
CA TYR A 39 -8.30 -4.13 -18.42
C TYR A 39 -6.84 -3.90 -18.78
N ILE A 40 -5.97 -3.63 -17.79
CA ILE A 40 -4.56 -3.38 -18.01
C ILE A 40 -3.92 -4.61 -18.69
N ARG A 41 -4.15 -5.80 -18.13
CA ARG A 41 -3.56 -7.05 -18.64
C ARG A 41 -4.03 -7.44 -20.03
N SER A 42 -5.28 -7.12 -20.37
CA SER A 42 -5.83 -7.43 -21.69
C SER A 42 -5.43 -6.42 -22.77
N ARG A 43 -4.95 -5.22 -22.39
CA ARG A 43 -4.64 -4.14 -23.32
C ARG A 43 -3.16 -3.82 -23.46
N PHE A 44 -2.37 -4.11 -22.45
CA PHE A 44 -0.97 -3.72 -22.40
C PHE A 44 -0.10 -4.93 -22.06
N LEU A 45 0.99 -5.08 -22.82
CA LEU A 45 2.10 -5.91 -22.38
C LEU A 45 2.87 -5.11 -21.32
N ILE A 46 2.95 -5.65 -20.11
CA ILE A 46 3.74 -5.06 -19.03
C ILE A 46 5.02 -5.85 -18.89
N GLU A 47 6.14 -5.17 -19.14
CA GLU A 47 7.47 -5.75 -19.00
C GLU A 47 8.11 -5.33 -17.68
N GLU A 48 9.09 -6.09 -17.20
CA GLU A 48 9.81 -5.77 -15.97
C GLU A 48 10.44 -4.38 -16.02
N SER A 49 10.90 -3.94 -17.20
CA SER A 49 11.44 -2.59 -17.40
C SER A 49 10.42 -1.48 -17.14
N ASP A 50 9.13 -1.73 -17.34
CA ASP A 50 8.10 -0.72 -17.04
C ASP A 50 7.89 -0.55 -15.54
N ILE A 51 7.98 -1.66 -14.81
CA ILE A 51 7.90 -1.63 -13.35
C ILE A 51 9.16 -1.01 -12.75
N LYS A 52 10.34 -1.32 -13.28
CA LYS A 52 11.62 -0.70 -12.86
C LYS A 52 11.58 0.82 -12.98
N LYS A 53 11.01 1.39 -14.05
CA LYS A 53 10.86 2.85 -14.19
C LYS A 53 10.10 3.51 -13.04
N ILE A 54 9.21 2.77 -12.35
CA ILE A 54 8.46 3.26 -11.19
C ILE A 54 9.26 3.01 -9.91
N VAL A 55 9.76 1.79 -9.73
CA VAL A 55 10.46 1.39 -8.49
C VAL A 55 11.78 2.15 -8.32
N ASP A 56 12.53 2.35 -9.40
CA ASP A 56 13.86 2.97 -9.34
C ASP A 56 13.83 4.44 -8.91
N VAL A 57 12.71 5.13 -9.13
CA VAL A 57 12.53 6.54 -8.78
C VAL A 57 11.74 6.74 -7.49
N SER A 58 11.27 5.67 -6.86
CA SER A 58 10.52 5.74 -5.61
C SER A 58 11.49 5.92 -4.43
N CYS A 59 11.38 7.03 -3.70
CA CYS A 59 12.26 7.28 -2.54
C CYS A 59 11.91 6.41 -1.32
N ALA A 60 10.75 5.73 -1.31
CA ALA A 60 10.39 4.81 -0.24
C ALA A 60 11.08 3.44 -0.36
N ILE A 61 11.60 3.08 -1.54
CA ILE A 61 12.18 1.76 -1.79
C ILE A 61 13.71 1.89 -1.85
N PRO A 62 14.45 1.42 -0.83
CA PRO A 62 15.90 1.53 -0.82
C PRO A 62 16.56 0.65 -1.89
N GLU A 63 17.74 1.05 -2.36
CA GLU A 63 18.43 0.47 -3.52
C GLU A 63 18.55 -1.07 -3.44
N GLY A 64 18.95 -1.60 -2.29
CA GLY A 64 19.10 -3.05 -2.06
C GLY A 64 17.79 -3.85 -2.06
N ARG A 65 16.62 -3.20 -2.20
CA ARG A 65 15.29 -3.83 -2.21
C ARG A 65 14.51 -3.64 -3.51
N LYS A 66 14.99 -2.80 -4.43
CA LYS A 66 14.30 -2.47 -5.68
C LYS A 66 14.02 -3.70 -6.56
N GLU A 67 14.97 -4.62 -6.65
CA GLU A 67 14.80 -5.86 -7.43
C GLU A 67 13.67 -6.73 -6.86
N SER A 68 13.67 -6.97 -5.54
CA SER A 68 12.63 -7.73 -4.86
C SER A 68 11.26 -7.08 -5.03
N TYR A 69 11.18 -5.76 -4.85
CA TYR A 69 9.93 -5.02 -5.03
C TYR A 69 9.42 -5.13 -6.47
N THR A 70 10.30 -4.96 -7.46
CA THR A 70 9.98 -5.10 -8.89
C THR A 70 9.43 -6.49 -9.19
N LYS A 71 10.10 -7.56 -8.74
CA LYS A 71 9.64 -8.93 -8.95
C LYS A 71 8.29 -9.18 -8.31
N GLY A 72 8.10 -8.72 -7.08
CA GLY A 72 6.83 -8.83 -6.38
C GLY A 72 5.68 -8.17 -7.15
N LEU A 73 5.89 -6.96 -7.68
CA LEU A 73 4.90 -6.29 -8.53
C LEU A 73 4.63 -7.07 -9.84
N MET A 74 5.67 -7.57 -10.51
CA MET A 74 5.55 -8.34 -11.75
C MET A 74 4.78 -9.66 -11.58
N PHE A 75 5.01 -10.39 -10.48
CA PHE A 75 4.26 -11.61 -10.20
C PHE A 75 2.77 -11.32 -10.02
N GLY A 76 2.42 -10.23 -9.34
CA GLY A 76 1.01 -9.86 -9.21
C GLY A 76 0.38 -9.45 -10.54
N PHE A 77 1.11 -8.79 -11.44
CA PHE A 77 0.62 -8.57 -12.82
C PHE A 77 0.40 -9.87 -13.61
N SER A 78 1.06 -10.96 -13.22
CA SER A 78 0.84 -12.30 -13.78
C SER A 78 -0.32 -13.04 -13.09
N GLY A 79 -0.83 -12.54 -11.96
CA GLY A 79 -1.88 -13.15 -11.14
C GLY A 79 -1.34 -14.10 -10.06
N ASP A 80 -0.02 -14.22 -9.96
CA ASP A 80 0.64 -15.01 -8.92
C ASP A 80 0.78 -14.17 -7.63
N PHE A 81 -0.36 -13.96 -6.97
CA PHE A 81 -0.43 -13.19 -5.73
C PHE A 81 0.24 -13.90 -4.55
N LEU A 82 0.35 -15.23 -4.58
CA LEU A 82 1.09 -15.98 -3.56
C LEU A 82 2.55 -15.53 -3.57
N THR A 83 3.23 -15.69 -4.72
CA THR A 83 4.64 -15.28 -4.85
C THR A 83 4.79 -13.76 -4.65
N ALA A 84 3.89 -12.96 -5.23
CA ALA A 84 3.95 -11.51 -5.11
C ALA A 84 3.90 -11.03 -3.65
N LEU A 85 2.93 -11.50 -2.87
CA LEU A 85 2.72 -11.02 -1.50
C LEU A 85 3.74 -11.59 -0.53
N SER A 86 4.22 -12.81 -0.73
CA SER A 86 5.35 -13.37 0.02
C SER A 86 6.62 -12.51 -0.10
N ILE A 87 6.79 -11.81 -1.23
CA ILE A 87 7.91 -10.88 -1.45
C ILE A 87 7.57 -9.47 -0.94
N LEU A 88 6.42 -8.93 -1.32
CA LEU A 88 6.08 -7.50 -1.12
C LEU A 88 5.80 -7.16 0.34
N ILE A 89 5.14 -8.02 1.10
CA ILE A 89 4.80 -7.76 2.51
C ILE A 89 6.06 -7.38 3.34
N PRO A 90 7.14 -8.19 3.36
CA PRO A 90 8.34 -7.81 4.09
C PRO A 90 9.07 -6.61 3.47
N GLN A 91 8.92 -6.35 2.16
CA GLN A 91 9.52 -5.15 1.54
C GLN A 91 8.79 -3.87 1.94
N ILE A 92 7.46 -3.89 2.06
CA ILE A 92 6.68 -2.74 2.54
C ILE A 92 7.05 -2.45 4.00
N GLU A 93 7.21 -3.49 4.81
CA GLU A 93 7.66 -3.32 6.19
C GLU A 93 9.06 -2.70 6.27
N ASN A 94 9.97 -3.09 5.38
CA ASN A 94 11.29 -2.47 5.28
C ASN A 94 11.20 -1.02 4.79
N ALA A 95 10.35 -0.74 3.80
CA ALA A 95 10.13 0.61 3.28
C ALA A 95 9.59 1.56 4.36
N VAL A 96 8.65 1.11 5.19
CA VAL A 96 8.14 1.89 6.33
C VAL A 96 9.25 2.21 7.34
N ARG A 97 10.13 1.25 7.63
CA ARG A 97 11.31 1.52 8.48
C ARG A 97 12.28 2.49 7.84
N TYR A 98 12.53 2.32 6.54
CA TYR A 98 13.41 3.20 5.79
C TYR A 98 12.91 4.64 5.85
N LEU A 99 11.61 4.86 5.57
CA LEU A 99 10.97 6.17 5.69
C LEU A 99 11.05 6.73 7.12
N ALA A 100 10.85 5.91 8.15
CA ALA A 100 10.99 6.37 9.54
C ALA A 100 12.41 6.85 9.86
N VAL A 101 13.44 6.16 9.38
CA VAL A 101 14.84 6.62 9.51
C VAL A 101 15.05 7.95 8.80
N GLU A 102 14.49 8.13 7.60
CA GLU A 102 14.54 9.41 6.87
C GLU A 102 13.80 10.54 7.63
N CYS A 103 12.82 10.20 8.47
CA CYS A 103 12.13 11.14 9.37
C CYS A 103 12.91 11.40 10.69
N GLY A 104 14.12 10.84 10.84
CA GLY A 104 14.94 11.00 12.05
C GLY A 104 14.55 10.10 13.22
N GLU A 105 13.72 9.10 13.00
CA GLU A 105 13.19 8.23 14.05
C GLU A 105 14.01 6.93 14.22
N PRO A 106 14.34 6.52 15.47
CA PRO A 106 15.05 5.28 15.71
C PRO A 106 14.11 4.08 15.49
N VAL A 107 14.48 3.18 14.59
CA VAL A 107 13.71 1.95 14.30
C VAL A 107 14.15 0.74 15.13
N TYR A 108 15.02 0.94 16.11
CA TYR A 108 15.52 -0.08 17.05
C TYR A 108 15.18 0.30 18.49
N ASN A 109 15.01 -0.71 19.35
CA ASN A 109 14.93 -0.58 20.80
C ASN A 109 16.12 -1.30 21.42
N MET A 110 16.59 -0.86 22.58
CA MET A 110 17.44 -1.71 23.44
C MET A 110 16.56 -2.54 24.36
N ASN A 111 16.81 -3.85 24.42
CA ASN A 111 16.17 -4.73 25.39
C ASN A 111 16.87 -4.66 26.76
N GLU A 112 16.37 -5.41 27.75
CA GLU A 112 16.89 -5.42 29.14
C GLU A 112 18.35 -5.88 29.24
N GLU A 113 18.86 -6.58 28.21
CA GLU A 113 20.24 -7.07 28.12
C GLU A 113 21.15 -6.10 27.34
N GLY A 114 20.63 -4.96 26.88
CA GLY A 114 21.36 -3.96 26.09
C GLY A 114 21.55 -4.36 24.62
N ILE A 115 20.79 -5.32 24.11
CA ILE A 115 20.82 -5.77 22.72
C ILE A 115 19.81 -4.95 21.90
N GLU A 116 20.22 -4.53 20.70
CA GLU A 116 19.33 -3.84 19.76
C GLU A 116 18.34 -4.82 19.11
N GLU A 117 17.05 -4.50 19.23
CA GLU A 117 15.95 -5.22 18.60
C GLU A 117 15.19 -4.30 17.65
N VAL A 118 14.84 -4.83 16.47
CA VAL A 118 14.10 -4.10 15.45
C VAL A 118 12.66 -3.85 15.94
N LYS A 119 12.21 -2.60 15.89
CA LYS A 119 10.81 -2.26 16.20
C LYS A 119 9.86 -2.96 15.22
N PRO A 120 8.76 -3.56 15.70
CA PRO A 120 7.72 -4.08 14.83
C PRO A 120 7.03 -2.94 14.07
N MET A 121 6.48 -3.23 12.89
CA MET A 121 5.88 -2.22 12.01
C MET A 121 4.83 -1.33 12.71
N HIS A 122 3.96 -1.93 13.52
CA HIS A 122 2.96 -1.17 14.27
C HIS A 122 3.59 -0.13 15.20
N ALA A 123 4.73 -0.44 15.83
CA ALA A 123 5.41 0.49 16.72
C ALA A 123 6.13 1.60 15.93
N VAL A 124 6.62 1.29 14.72
CA VAL A 124 7.24 2.28 13.83
C VAL A 124 6.22 3.31 13.34
N LEU A 125 5.01 2.86 12.99
CA LEU A 125 3.93 3.74 12.53
C LEU A 125 3.39 4.68 13.63
N GLU A 126 3.72 4.42 14.90
CA GLU A 126 3.28 5.24 16.02
C GLU A 126 4.32 6.29 16.46
N LEU A 127 5.52 6.28 15.87
CA LEU A 127 6.58 7.25 16.13
C LEU A 127 6.16 8.65 15.67
N GLU A 128 6.52 9.68 16.45
CA GLU A 128 5.99 11.03 16.26
C GLU A 128 6.44 11.62 14.93
N GLY A 129 7.73 11.53 14.59
CA GLY A 129 8.26 12.00 13.31
C GLY A 129 7.64 11.30 12.11
N VAL A 130 7.19 10.04 12.27
CA VAL A 130 6.43 9.32 11.22
C VAL A 130 5.03 9.91 11.07
N LYS A 131 4.32 10.16 12.18
CA LYS A 131 2.98 10.79 12.18
C LYS A 131 2.99 12.22 11.67
N GLU A 132 4.05 12.97 11.94
CA GLU A 132 4.23 14.33 11.45
C GLU A 132 4.57 14.37 9.95
N SER A 133 5.25 13.35 9.43
CA SER A 133 5.76 13.33 8.05
C SER A 133 4.90 12.57 7.05
N LEU A 134 4.17 11.54 7.49
CA LEU A 134 3.31 10.73 6.64
C LEU A 134 1.83 11.09 6.83
N ASP A 135 1.10 11.03 5.72
CA ASP A 135 -0.34 11.25 5.68
C ASP A 135 -1.10 10.25 6.58
N GLU A 136 -2.08 10.75 7.34
CA GLU A 136 -2.84 9.95 8.32
C GLU A 136 -3.62 8.81 7.66
N ASP A 137 -4.17 9.03 6.45
CA ASP A 137 -4.87 7.97 5.71
C ASP A 137 -3.90 6.86 5.27
N LEU A 138 -2.67 7.22 4.89
CA LEU A 138 -1.63 6.25 4.59
C LEU A 138 -1.23 5.43 5.82
N ILE A 139 -1.03 6.07 6.97
CA ILE A 139 -0.72 5.38 8.24
C ILE A 139 -1.87 4.45 8.62
N PHE A 140 -3.11 4.93 8.54
CA PHE A 140 -4.31 4.15 8.82
C PHE A 140 -4.42 2.94 7.87
N ALA A 141 -4.18 3.13 6.57
CA ALA A 141 -4.18 2.04 5.59
C ALA A 141 -3.08 1.00 5.87
N LEU A 142 -1.85 1.44 6.16
CA LEU A 142 -0.74 0.55 6.51
C LEU A 142 -1.05 -0.28 7.77
N ASN A 143 -1.61 0.35 8.80
CA ASN A 143 -2.05 -0.34 10.01
C ASN A 143 -3.17 -1.34 9.71
N THR A 144 -4.22 -0.91 9.01
CA THR A 144 -5.38 -1.76 8.68
C THR A 144 -4.96 -2.96 7.83
N ILE A 145 -4.08 -2.78 6.84
CA ILE A 145 -3.70 -3.85 5.92
C ILE A 145 -2.72 -4.83 6.58
N PHE A 146 -1.68 -4.32 7.25
CA PHE A 146 -0.54 -5.15 7.65
C PHE A 146 -0.55 -5.53 9.13
N CYS A 147 -1.05 -4.67 10.03
CA CYS A 147 -0.79 -4.80 11.46
C CYS A 147 -2.00 -5.14 12.32
N SER A 148 -3.16 -4.55 12.03
CA SER A 148 -4.32 -4.64 12.92
C SER A 148 -5.02 -5.99 12.82
N LYS A 149 -5.35 -6.57 13.98
CA LYS A 149 -6.21 -7.75 14.13
C LYS A 149 -7.67 -7.50 13.75
N PHE A 150 -8.11 -6.24 13.71
CA PHE A 150 -9.43 -5.82 13.22
C PHE A 150 -9.39 -5.42 11.76
N GLY A 151 -8.19 -5.26 11.22
CA GLY A 151 -7.88 -5.11 9.81
C GLY A 151 -7.66 -6.46 9.09
N PHE A 152 -6.93 -6.43 7.98
CA PHE A 152 -6.53 -7.66 7.27
C PHE A 152 -5.45 -8.46 8.01
N ASN A 153 -4.63 -7.79 8.83
CA ASN A 153 -3.54 -8.40 9.60
C ASN A 153 -2.55 -9.21 8.72
N MET A 154 -2.37 -8.82 7.46
CA MET A 154 -1.78 -9.70 6.44
C MET A 154 -0.33 -10.09 6.77
N ARG A 155 0.45 -9.17 7.34
CA ARG A 155 1.84 -9.43 7.74
C ARG A 155 1.93 -10.60 8.71
N ASN A 156 1.11 -10.59 9.75
CA ASN A 156 1.13 -11.60 10.79
C ASN A 156 0.53 -12.91 10.26
N ASN A 157 -0.56 -12.84 9.49
CA ASN A 157 -1.21 -14.03 8.94
C ASN A 157 -0.26 -14.81 7.99
N VAL A 158 0.50 -14.12 7.14
CA VAL A 158 1.51 -14.74 6.27
C VAL A 158 2.68 -15.28 7.10
N ALA A 159 3.26 -14.46 7.99
CA ALA A 159 4.44 -14.85 8.77
C ALA A 159 4.20 -16.05 9.69
N HIS A 160 2.97 -16.21 10.20
CA HIS A 160 2.59 -17.33 11.06
C HIS A 160 1.98 -18.52 10.31
N GLY A 161 1.87 -18.47 8.98
CA GLY A 161 1.31 -19.58 8.18
C GLY A 161 -0.19 -19.80 8.40
N MET A 162 -0.93 -18.74 8.70
CA MET A 162 -2.38 -18.80 8.98
C MET A 162 -3.26 -18.75 7.72
N LEU A 163 -2.66 -18.56 6.54
CA LEU A 163 -3.36 -18.48 5.26
C LEU A 163 -3.12 -19.76 4.46
N ASP A 164 -4.18 -20.27 3.83
CA ASP A 164 -4.08 -21.30 2.80
C ASP A 164 -3.81 -20.67 1.42
N ASP A 165 -3.54 -21.53 0.43
CA ASP A 165 -3.25 -21.09 -0.94
C ASP A 165 -4.43 -20.32 -1.57
N GLN A 166 -5.67 -20.65 -1.19
CA GLN A 166 -6.87 -20.01 -1.72
C GLN A 166 -7.00 -18.56 -1.24
N ALA A 167 -6.55 -18.24 -0.02
CA ALA A 167 -6.55 -16.88 0.50
C ALA A 167 -5.77 -15.90 -0.39
N PHE A 168 -4.71 -16.37 -1.07
CA PHE A 168 -3.94 -15.56 -2.02
C PHE A 168 -4.67 -15.30 -3.34
N GLN A 169 -5.74 -16.03 -3.64
CA GLN A 169 -6.59 -15.81 -4.81
C GLN A 169 -7.83 -14.95 -4.49
N SER A 170 -7.81 -14.23 -3.37
CA SER A 170 -8.90 -13.37 -2.93
C SER A 170 -8.78 -11.92 -3.44
N PHE A 171 -9.90 -11.18 -3.41
CA PHE A 171 -9.89 -9.74 -3.67
C PHE A 171 -9.06 -8.96 -2.65
N LYS A 172 -8.93 -9.46 -1.42
CA LYS A 172 -8.01 -8.92 -0.42
C LYS A 172 -6.57 -9.01 -0.90
N ALA A 173 -6.15 -10.18 -1.40
CA ALA A 173 -4.80 -10.35 -1.92
C ALA A 173 -4.53 -9.41 -3.12
N LEU A 174 -5.49 -9.31 -4.05
CA LEU A 174 -5.44 -8.35 -5.15
C LEU A 174 -5.30 -6.90 -4.65
N TYR A 175 -6.10 -6.50 -3.65
CA TYR A 175 -6.05 -5.17 -3.07
C TYR A 175 -4.67 -4.87 -2.46
N ILE A 176 -4.09 -5.81 -1.72
CA ILE A 176 -2.81 -5.62 -1.05
C ILE A 176 -1.68 -5.47 -2.08
N TRP A 177 -1.71 -6.26 -3.15
CA TRP A 177 -0.76 -6.10 -4.25
C TRP A 177 -0.95 -4.74 -4.94
N TRP A 178 -2.19 -4.32 -5.20
CA TRP A 178 -2.48 -3.01 -5.78
C TRP A 178 -2.03 -1.86 -4.86
N PHE A 179 -2.22 -2.03 -3.55
CA PHE A 179 -1.74 -1.10 -2.54
C PHE A 179 -0.22 -1.00 -2.57
N ALA A 180 0.52 -2.11 -2.75
CA ALA A 180 1.97 -2.07 -2.93
C ALA A 180 2.38 -1.22 -4.14
N LEU A 181 1.72 -1.40 -5.28
CA LEU A 181 1.95 -0.58 -6.47
C LEU A 181 1.67 0.92 -6.18
N LYS A 182 0.52 1.20 -5.56
CA LYS A 182 0.12 2.57 -5.18
C LYS A 182 1.12 3.20 -4.21
N PHE A 183 1.55 2.45 -3.19
CA PHE A 183 2.54 2.85 -2.20
C PHE A 183 3.85 3.23 -2.87
N CYS A 184 4.41 2.36 -3.72
CA CYS A 184 5.62 2.68 -4.47
C CYS A 184 5.46 3.94 -5.32
N TYR A 185 4.33 4.06 -6.02
CA TYR A 185 4.04 5.20 -6.88
C TYR A 185 3.89 6.52 -6.11
N LEU A 186 3.32 6.49 -4.89
CA LEU A 186 3.15 7.65 -4.00
C LEU A 186 4.46 8.42 -3.77
N PHE A 187 5.58 7.70 -3.71
CA PHE A 187 6.90 8.25 -3.42
C PHE A 187 7.77 8.51 -4.66
N CYS A 188 7.16 8.62 -5.85
CA CYS A 188 7.88 8.87 -7.11
C CYS A 188 8.02 10.37 -7.48
N GLY A 189 7.53 11.29 -6.64
CA GLY A 189 7.67 12.75 -6.78
C GLY A 189 7.46 13.26 -8.21
N LYS A 190 8.56 13.62 -8.88
CA LYS A 190 8.59 14.15 -10.26
C LYS A 190 7.81 13.29 -11.28
N LEU A 191 7.89 11.97 -11.20
CA LEU A 191 7.17 11.10 -12.14
C LEU A 191 5.64 11.28 -11.99
N GLN A 192 5.16 11.49 -10.76
CA GLN A 192 3.73 11.73 -10.51
C GLN A 192 3.28 13.07 -11.10
N GLU A 193 4.09 14.11 -10.93
CA GLU A 193 3.81 15.44 -11.47
C GLU A 193 3.74 15.41 -13.00
N GLU A 194 4.73 14.77 -13.64
CA GLU A 194 4.77 14.61 -15.09
C GLU A 194 3.56 13.84 -15.63
N ASN A 195 3.21 12.71 -14.99
CA ASN A 195 2.07 11.91 -15.41
C ASN A 195 0.75 12.65 -15.21
N ARG A 196 0.57 13.35 -14.08
CA ARG A 196 -0.62 14.17 -13.82
C ARG A 196 -0.75 15.28 -14.87
N SER A 197 0.35 15.93 -15.23
CA SER A 197 0.37 16.95 -16.30
C SER A 197 -0.03 16.38 -17.66
N LYS A 198 0.51 15.22 -18.05
CA LYS A 198 0.16 14.53 -19.30
C LYS A 198 -1.33 14.16 -19.35
N ILE A 199 -1.89 13.61 -18.26
CA ILE A 199 -3.31 13.24 -18.17
C ILE A 199 -4.18 14.50 -18.28
N ASN A 200 -3.89 15.54 -17.52
CA ASN A 200 -4.67 16.79 -17.54
C ASN A 200 -4.68 17.43 -18.93
N LYS A 201 -3.53 17.43 -19.63
CA LYS A 201 -3.44 17.89 -21.02
C LYS A 201 -4.33 17.06 -21.94
N LYS A 202 -4.35 15.73 -21.78
CA LYS A 202 -5.18 14.84 -22.59
C LYS A 202 -6.68 15.04 -22.32
N LEU A 203 -7.06 15.20 -21.07
CA LEU A 203 -8.45 15.47 -20.68
C LEU A 203 -8.95 16.78 -21.28
N LYS A 204 -8.15 17.85 -21.20
CA LYS A 204 -8.48 19.14 -21.82
C LYS A 204 -8.75 19.01 -23.32
N GLN A 205 -7.89 18.28 -24.05
CA GLN A 205 -8.08 18.02 -25.48
C GLN A 205 -9.36 17.22 -25.78
N LEU A 206 -9.76 16.31 -24.90
CA LEU A 206 -10.98 15.52 -25.08
C LEU A 206 -12.24 16.36 -24.82
N MET A 207 -12.19 17.27 -23.85
CA MET A 207 -13.27 18.21 -23.57
C MET A 207 -13.48 19.19 -24.72
N GLU A 208 -12.41 19.83 -25.20
CA GLU A 208 -12.47 20.76 -26.34
C GLU A 208 -13.01 20.10 -27.62
N LYS A 209 -12.70 18.81 -27.85
CA LYS A 209 -13.27 18.05 -28.96
C LYS A 209 -14.76 17.77 -28.81
N LYS A 210 -15.22 17.55 -27.57
CA LYS A 210 -16.62 17.30 -27.28
C LYS A 210 -17.46 18.57 -27.48
N ASP A 211 -16.98 19.70 -26.98
CA ASP A 211 -17.66 20.99 -27.13
C ASP A 211 -17.83 21.37 -28.62
N ASN A 212 -16.80 21.15 -29.44
CA ASN A 212 -16.87 21.37 -30.90
C ASN A 212 -17.79 20.39 -31.65
N MET A 213 -18.12 19.23 -31.06
CA MET A 213 -19.07 18.26 -31.62
C MET A 213 -20.51 18.56 -31.21
N ASP A 214 -20.72 19.18 -30.04
CA ASP A 214 -22.04 19.58 -29.55
C ASP A 214 -22.52 20.90 -30.19
N GLU A 215 -21.63 21.68 -30.82
CA GLU A 215 -21.94 22.92 -31.56
C GLU A 215 -22.24 22.74 -33.07
N ASN A 216 -22.14 21.51 -33.61
CA ASN A 216 -22.44 21.16 -35.02
C ASN A 216 -23.61 20.18 -35.15
#